data_AF-A0A7C6HB50-F1
#
_entry.id   AF-A0A7C6HB50-F1
#
_cell.length_a   1.000
_cell.length_b   1.000
_cell.length_c   1.000
_cell.angle_alpha   90.00
_cell.angle_beta   90.00
_cell.angle_gamma   90.00
#
_symmetry.space_group_name_H-M   'P 1'
#
loop_
_entity.id
_entity.type
_entity.pdbx_description
1 polymer ?
#
loop_
_entity_poly.entity_id
_entity_poly.type
_entity_poly.pdbx_seq_one_letter_code
_entity_poly.pdbx_strand_id
1 'polypeptide(L)'
;MEDDELKKMVSKYAEQVAKMAAEAGQVLDRTVAAMEASAKQAYNEVSREAKPHTDEMRKLARGIMDEVKNDIPRIRNELREMEDRAKRKLRDLQGK
;
A
#
# COMPACT_ATOMS: atom_id res chain seq x y z
N MET A 1 -31.44 -15.34 -19.62
CA MET A 1 -31.36 -15.65 -18.17
C MET A 1 -29.92 -15.86 -17.74
N GLU A 2 -29.11 -16.65 -18.45
CA GLU A 2 -27.68 -16.85 -18.10
C GLU A 2 -26.82 -15.56 -18.14
N ASP A 3 -27.05 -14.67 -19.12
CA ASP A 3 -26.26 -13.42 -19.24
C ASP A 3 -26.41 -12.46 -18.05
N ASP A 4 -27.61 -12.38 -17.45
CA ASP A 4 -27.85 -11.50 -16.29
C ASP A 4 -27.25 -12.08 -15.01
N GLU A 5 -27.26 -13.40 -14.86
CA GLU A 5 -26.58 -14.08 -13.74
C GLU A 5 -25.06 -13.94 -13.85
N LEU A 6 -24.51 -14.06 -15.07
CA LEU A 6 -23.08 -13.87 -15.34
C LEU A 6 -22.65 -12.43 -15.00
N LYS A 7 -23.40 -11.41 -15.46
CA LYS A 7 -23.13 -9.99 -15.14
C LYS A 7 -23.18 -9.73 -13.64
N LYS A 8 -24.13 -10.34 -12.93
CA LYS A 8 -24.27 -10.20 -11.48
C LYS A 8 -23.10 -10.84 -10.73
N MET A 9 -22.60 -11.99 -11.18
CA MET A 9 -21.39 -12.60 -10.63
C MET A 9 -20.14 -11.75 -10.89
N VAL A 10 -19.94 -11.26 -12.11
CA VAL A 10 -18.78 -10.42 -12.45
C VAL A 10 -18.81 -9.10 -11.67
N SER A 11 -19.99 -8.51 -11.46
CA SER A 11 -20.14 -7.31 -10.65
C SER A 11 -19.73 -7.56 -9.19
N LYS A 12 -20.24 -8.64 -8.57
CA LYS A 12 -19.84 -8.99 -7.20
C LYS A 12 -18.33 -9.23 -7.07
N TYR A 13 -17.72 -9.88 -8.06
CA TYR A 13 -16.28 -10.11 -8.07
C TYR A 13 -15.49 -8.79 -8.17
N ALA A 14 -15.90 -7.88 -9.05
CA ALA A 14 -15.26 -6.58 -9.18
C ALA A 14 -15.39 -5.72 -7.90
N GLU A 15 -16.53 -5.80 -7.21
CA GLU A 15 -16.73 -5.13 -5.92
C GLU A 15 -15.83 -5.71 -4.82
N GLN A 16 -15.68 -7.03 -4.77
CA GLN A 16 -14.74 -7.69 -3.86
C GLN A 16 -13.30 -7.28 -4.14
N VAL A 17 -12.88 -7.22 -5.42
CA VAL A 17 -11.53 -6.76 -5.80
C VAL A 17 -11.28 -5.32 -5.40
N ALA A 18 -12.26 -4.42 -5.62
CA ALA A 18 -12.14 -3.03 -5.20
C ALA A 18 -11.98 -2.90 -3.67
N LYS A 19 -12.75 -3.67 -2.90
CA LYS A 19 -12.67 -3.69 -1.44
C LYS A 19 -11.32 -4.22 -0.95
N MET A 20 -10.83 -5.33 -1.53
CA MET A 20 -9.51 -5.88 -1.19
C MET A 20 -8.36 -4.90 -1.50
N ALA A 21 -8.43 -4.21 -2.63
CA ALA A 21 -7.42 -3.21 -3.00
C ALA A 21 -7.39 -2.02 -2.01
N ALA A 22 -8.57 -1.55 -1.57
CA ALA A 22 -8.68 -0.49 -0.58
C ALA A 22 -8.14 -0.91 0.79
N GLU A 23 -8.48 -2.12 1.25
CA GLU A 23 -7.97 -2.69 2.51
C GLU A 23 -6.45 -2.88 2.46
N ALA A 24 -5.91 -3.39 1.35
CA ALA A 24 -4.46 -3.52 1.14
C ALA A 24 -3.75 -2.17 1.19
N GLY A 25 -4.33 -1.13 0.57
CA GLY A 25 -3.81 0.24 0.63
C GLY A 25 -3.74 0.78 2.06
N GLN A 26 -4.80 0.57 2.86
CA GLN A 26 -4.81 1.00 4.26
C GLN A 26 -3.80 0.25 5.14
N VAL A 27 -3.60 -1.06 4.91
CA VAL A 27 -2.59 -1.85 5.62
C VAL A 27 -1.19 -1.37 5.28
N LEU A 28 -0.92 -1.11 3.99
CA LEU A 28 0.35 -0.54 3.57
C LEU A 28 0.59 0.79 4.28
N ASP A 29 -0.34 1.74 4.24
CA ASP A 29 -0.20 3.04 4.89
C ASP A 29 0.14 2.93 6.38
N ARG A 30 -0.47 1.99 7.10
CA ARG A 30 -0.19 1.73 8.53
C ARG A 30 1.21 1.14 8.74
N THR A 31 1.60 0.17 7.92
CA THR A 31 2.94 -0.45 7.99
C THR A 31 4.03 0.59 7.78
N VAL A 32 3.83 1.50 6.82
CA VAL A 32 4.77 2.59 6.52
C VAL A 32 4.91 3.52 7.70
N ALA A 33 3.79 3.97 8.27
CA ALA A 33 3.82 4.83 9.46
C ALA A 33 4.52 4.16 10.65
N ALA A 34 4.31 2.86 10.85
CA ALA A 34 4.98 2.09 11.90
C ALA A 34 6.50 1.95 11.65
N MET A 35 6.90 1.68 10.40
CA MET A 35 8.31 1.63 10.00
C MET A 35 8.99 2.99 10.17
N GLU A 36 8.32 4.08 9.78
CA GLU A 36 8.85 5.43 9.98
C GLU A 36 9.06 5.77 11.45
N ALA A 37 8.09 5.42 12.30
CA ALA A 37 8.18 5.63 13.75
C ALA A 37 9.32 4.79 14.35
N SER A 38 9.41 3.51 13.99
CA SER A 38 10.45 2.60 14.48
C SER A 38 11.86 3.04 14.04
N ALA A 39 12.04 3.43 12.78
CA ALA A 39 13.32 3.94 12.29
C ALA A 39 13.71 5.26 12.94
N LYS A 40 12.75 6.17 13.22
CA LYS A 40 13.01 7.39 14.00
C LYS A 40 13.40 7.09 15.44
N GLN A 41 12.74 6.12 16.07
CA GLN A 41 13.06 5.68 17.43
C GLN A 41 14.46 5.08 17.48
N ALA A 42 14.77 4.12 16.60
CA ALA A 42 16.08 3.52 16.47
C ALA A 42 17.16 4.58 16.19
N TYR A 43 16.89 5.55 15.31
CA TYR A 43 17.80 6.68 15.07
C TYR A 43 18.06 7.49 16.34
N ASN A 44 17.02 7.78 17.13
CA ASN A 44 17.15 8.57 18.36
C ASN A 44 17.88 7.80 19.46
N GLU A 45 17.61 6.50 19.62
CA GLU A 45 18.29 5.62 20.57
C GLU A 45 19.78 5.46 20.21
N VAL A 46 20.08 5.13 18.96
CA VAL A 46 21.47 5.06 18.45
C VAL A 46 22.18 6.41 18.55
N SER A 47 21.50 7.52 18.24
CA SER A 47 22.10 8.86 18.38
C SER A 47 22.37 9.24 19.83
N ARG A 48 21.66 8.65 20.80
CA ARG A 48 21.82 8.92 22.23
C ARG A 48 22.90 8.02 22.86
N GLU A 49 23.03 6.78 22.38
CA GLU A 49 24.01 5.80 22.86
C GLU A 49 25.37 5.87 22.14
N ALA A 50 25.40 6.23 20.86
CA ALA A 50 26.58 6.05 20.00
C ALA A 50 27.20 7.36 19.48
N LYS A 51 27.21 8.41 20.31
CA LYS A 51 27.82 9.72 19.99
C LYS A 51 29.29 9.68 19.50
N PRO A 52 30.09 8.60 19.64
CA PRO A 52 31.39 8.50 18.96
C PRO A 52 31.51 7.55 17.75
N HIS A 53 30.55 6.65 17.40
CA HIS A 53 30.90 5.51 16.52
C HIS A 53 29.95 5.04 15.39
N THR A 54 28.77 5.62 15.13
CA THR A 54 27.80 4.93 14.23
C THR A 54 27.35 5.69 12.99
N ASP A 55 28.21 5.70 11.96
CA ASP A 55 27.82 6.12 10.59
C ASP A 55 27.24 4.98 9.75
N GLU A 56 27.60 3.72 10.00
CA GLU A 56 27.11 2.56 9.24
C GLU A 56 25.64 2.24 9.54
N MET A 57 25.23 2.28 10.83
CA MET A 57 23.82 2.13 11.20
C MET A 57 22.94 3.26 10.65
N ARG A 58 23.47 4.48 10.56
CA ARG A 58 22.79 5.61 9.92
C ARG A 58 22.57 5.36 8.42
N LYS A 59 23.55 4.79 7.72
CA LYS A 59 23.42 4.42 6.30
C LYS A 59 22.39 3.31 6.10
N LEU A 60 22.42 2.28 6.94
CA LEU A 60 21.48 1.14 6.86
C LEU A 60 20.03 1.57 7.08
N ALA A 61 19.75 2.36 8.12
CA ALA A 61 18.41 2.85 8.40
C ALA A 61 17.87 3.79 7.29
N ARG A 62 18.72 4.65 6.73
CA ARG A 62 18.36 5.48 5.57
C ARG A 62 18.08 4.64 4.33
N GLY A 63 18.92 3.66 4.02
CA GLY A 63 18.75 2.79 2.86
C GLY A 63 17.40 2.07 2.86
N ILE A 64 17.02 1.48 4.01
CA ILE A 64 15.73 0.80 4.17
C ILE A 64 14.57 1.80 3.99
N MET A 65 14.66 2.99 4.58
CA MET A 65 13.63 4.03 4.40
C MET A 65 13.51 4.50 2.96
N ASP A 66 14.62 4.69 2.27
CA ASP A 66 14.64 5.20 0.90
C ASP A 66 14.08 4.16 -0.09
N GLU A 67 14.40 2.87 0.07
CA GLU A 67 13.82 1.77 -0.72
C GLU A 67 12.30 1.69 -0.51
N VAL A 68 11.87 1.65 0.75
CA VAL A 68 10.46 1.58 1.13
C VAL A 68 9.70 2.80 0.60
N LYS A 69 10.26 4.01 0.72
CA LYS A 69 9.69 5.26 0.22
C LYS A 69 9.53 5.29 -1.31
N ASN A 70 10.35 4.57 -2.05
CA ASN A 70 10.24 4.48 -3.51
C ASN A 70 9.21 3.43 -3.96
N ASP A 71 9.09 2.33 -3.24
CA ASP A 71 8.20 1.21 -3.62
C ASP A 71 6.74 1.47 -3.23
N ILE A 72 6.47 2.12 -2.09
CA ILE A 72 5.10 2.39 -1.63
C ILE A 72 4.29 3.23 -2.63
N PRO A 73 4.78 4.37 -3.16
CA PRO A 73 4.00 5.16 -4.11
C PRO A 73 3.67 4.39 -5.37
N ARG A 74 4.59 3.52 -5.82
CA ARG A 74 4.38 2.66 -6.98
C ARG A 74 3.27 1.64 -6.70
N ILE A 75 3.37 0.89 -5.60
CA ILE A 75 2.35 -0.11 -5.22
C ILE A 75 0.99 0.57 -4.97
N ARG A 76 0.98 1.74 -4.35
CA ARG A 76 -0.23 2.54 -4.10
C ARG A 76 -0.89 2.99 -5.41
N ASN A 77 -0.10 3.40 -6.40
CA ASN A 77 -0.60 3.73 -7.72
C ASN A 77 -1.17 2.50 -8.43
N GLU A 78 -0.47 1.36 -8.40
CA GLU A 78 -0.96 0.11 -8.99
C GLU A 78 -2.30 -0.35 -8.36
N LEU A 79 -2.42 -0.27 -7.03
CA LEU A 79 -3.66 -0.58 -6.31
C LEU A 79 -4.79 0.40 -6.65
N ARG A 80 -4.50 1.70 -6.75
CA ARG A 80 -5.47 2.73 -7.13
C ARG A 80 -5.96 2.54 -8.57
N GLU A 81 -5.07 2.22 -9.50
CA GLU A 81 -5.43 1.88 -10.87
C GLU A 81 -6.27 0.60 -10.95
N MET A 82 -6.01 -0.37 -10.09
CA MET A 82 -6.81 -1.60 -9.98
C MET A 82 -8.22 -1.29 -9.45
N GLU A 83 -8.31 -0.48 -8.39
CA GLU A 83 -9.57 0.01 -7.84
C GLU A 83 -10.38 0.79 -8.89
N ASP A 84 -9.75 1.72 -9.61
CA ASP A 84 -10.41 2.52 -10.64
C ASP A 84 -10.85 1.67 -11.85
N ARG A 85 -10.06 0.66 -12.23
CA ARG A 85 -10.47 -0.32 -13.26
C ARG A 85 -11.65 -1.17 -12.79
N ALA A 86 -11.64 -1.65 -11.55
CA ALA A 86 -12.74 -2.41 -10.97
C ALA A 86 -14.02 -1.57 -10.86
N LYS A 87 -13.91 -0.32 -10.41
CA LYS A 87 -15.03 0.64 -10.34
C LYS A 87 -15.59 0.99 -11.72
N ARG A 88 -14.74 1.18 -12.73
CA ARG A 88 -15.19 1.41 -14.11
C ARG A 88 -15.95 0.20 -14.66
N LYS A 89 -15.37 -1.00 -14.53
CA LYS A 89 -16.06 -2.25 -14.91
C LYS A 89 -17.38 -2.44 -14.19
N LEU A 90 -17.44 -2.12 -12.89
CA LEU A 90 -18.69 -2.14 -12.13
C LEU A 90 -19.74 -1.21 -12.72
N ARG A 91 -19.37 0.03 -13.06
CA ARG A 91 -20.30 0.98 -13.69
C ARG A 91 -20.77 0.48 -15.06
N ASP A 92 -19.86 -0.03 -15.88
CA ASP A 92 -20.18 -0.57 -17.21
C ASP A 92 -21.08 -1.82 -17.15
N LEU A 93 -20.96 -2.62 -16.07
CA LEU A 93 -21.79 -3.81 -15.83
C LEU A 93 -23.13 -3.48 -15.17
N GLN A 94 -23.14 -2.50 -14.27
CA GLN A 94 -24.34 -2.01 -13.59
C GLN A 94 -25.19 -1.11 -14.48
N GLY A 95 -24.64 -0.64 -15.61
CA GLY A 95 -25.39 0.28 -16.43
C GLY A 95 -24.69 0.90 -17.64
N LYS A 96 -25.38 1.67 -18.49
CA LYS A 96 -26.72 2.26 -18.32
C LYS A 96 -27.30 2.30 -16.92
#